data_AF-A0A4Q1KKP7-F1
#
_entry.id   AF-A0A4Q1KKP7-F1
#
_cell.length_a   1.000
_cell.length_b   1.000
_cell.length_c   1.000
_cell.angle_alpha   90.00
_cell.angle_beta   90.00
_cell.angle_gamma   90.00
#
_symmetry.space_group_name_H-M   'P 1'
#
loop_
_entity.id
_entity.type
_entity.pdbx_description
1 polymer ?
#
loop_
_entity_poly.entity_id
_entity_poly.type
_entity_poly.pdbx_seq_one_letter_code
_entity_poly.pdbx_strand_id
1 'polypeptide(L)'
;MALTLDGHKTYVSNGDVGGIVRATDDPDGSNMQGLDGDDSLRGGKFNDALDGGAGNDALFGGLGADIFKIDISDIVDGADTDKILDLNFAEGDRLALDGFAAGTFSDSAGANAIGDNGHIQISSWAGLYTAMQTAVGVSITASQVGSTDALRLVFDDGAGTVQTLIISNAYSAYMAEGIMA
;
A
#
# COMPACT_ATOMS: atom_id res chain seq x y z
N MET A 1 8.73 17.65 12.06
CA MET A 1 9.27 18.85 11.37
C MET A 1 9.07 18.61 9.88
N ALA A 2 8.29 19.42 9.18
CA ALA A 2 8.05 19.20 7.75
C ALA A 2 9.22 19.73 6.94
N LEU A 3 9.94 18.85 6.25
CA LEU A 3 10.92 19.21 5.22
C LEU A 3 10.20 19.16 3.88
N THR A 4 10.40 20.13 3.00
CA THR A 4 9.86 20.09 1.63
C THR A 4 10.98 19.62 0.71
N LEU A 5 10.81 18.46 0.08
CA LEU A 5 11.66 18.00 -1.02
C LEU A 5 10.74 17.84 -2.23
N ASP A 6 11.04 18.56 -3.32
CA ASP A 6 10.30 18.52 -4.59
C ASP A 6 8.88 19.12 -4.60
N GLY A 7 8.57 20.06 -3.69
CA GLY A 7 7.26 20.74 -3.61
C GLY A 7 6.29 20.06 -2.65
N HIS A 8 6.35 18.74 -2.55
CA HIS A 8 5.59 17.95 -1.57
C HIS A 8 6.09 18.19 -0.13
N LYS A 9 5.16 18.37 0.83
CA LYS A 9 5.50 18.36 2.26
C LYS A 9 5.77 16.95 2.75
N THR A 10 6.89 16.77 3.46
CA THR A 10 7.18 15.52 4.17
C THR A 10 6.66 15.55 5.61
N TYR A 11 5.92 14.53 6.02
CA TYR A 11 5.48 14.28 7.39
C TYR A 11 6.06 12.97 7.88
N VAL A 12 6.65 12.98 9.07
CA VAL A 12 7.30 11.80 9.68
C VAL A 12 6.83 11.67 11.12
N SER A 13 6.52 10.46 11.57
CA SER A 13 6.19 10.16 12.96
C SER A 13 7.41 10.34 13.90
N ASN A 14 7.19 10.17 15.21
CA ASN A 14 8.24 10.21 16.22
C ASN A 14 8.86 8.83 16.53
N GLY A 15 8.76 7.84 15.63
CA GLY A 15 9.70 6.73 15.45
C GLY A 15 9.85 5.66 16.53
N ASP A 16 9.17 5.71 17.68
CA ASP A 16 9.30 4.67 18.73
C ASP A 16 7.97 4.28 19.42
N VAL A 17 6.88 5.01 19.15
CA VAL A 17 5.56 4.76 19.73
C VAL A 17 4.54 5.25 18.71
N GLY A 18 3.69 4.33 18.25
CA GLY A 18 2.64 4.54 17.27
C GLY A 18 2.15 5.98 17.18
N GLY A 19 2.37 6.60 16.03
CA GLY A 19 2.12 8.01 15.79
C GLY A 19 0.76 8.30 15.16
N ILE A 20 0.37 9.56 15.21
CA ILE A 20 -0.70 10.07 14.35
C ILE A 20 -0.10 11.13 13.45
N VAL A 21 0.03 10.80 12.18
CA VAL A 21 0.58 11.69 11.15
C VAL A 21 -0.57 12.20 10.30
N ARG A 22 -0.70 13.53 10.20
CA ARG A 22 -1.75 14.18 9.40
C ARG A 22 -1.11 15.20 8.50
N ALA A 23 -1.32 15.05 7.21
CA ALA A 23 -0.95 16.06 6.26
C ALA A 23 -1.88 17.29 6.39
N THR A 24 -1.37 18.42 5.97
CA THR A 24 -2.18 19.62 5.70
C THR A 24 -2.52 19.60 4.23
N ASP A 25 -3.73 20.03 3.82
CA ASP A 25 -4.15 20.17 2.41
C ASP A 25 -3.09 20.89 1.55
N ASP A 26 -2.12 20.14 1.02
CA ASP A 26 -0.99 20.62 0.24
C ASP A 26 -1.34 20.43 -1.23
N PRO A 27 -1.45 21.49 -2.03
CA PRO A 27 -1.85 21.36 -3.44
C PRO A 27 -0.91 20.48 -4.27
N ASP A 28 0.35 20.36 -3.85
CA ASP A 28 1.31 19.48 -4.51
C ASP A 28 1.16 18.02 -4.01
N GLY A 29 0.56 17.79 -2.84
CA GLY A 29 0.47 16.49 -2.17
C GLY A 29 1.56 16.31 -1.11
N SER A 30 1.49 15.22 -0.34
CA SER A 30 2.33 14.99 0.83
C SER A 30 3.06 13.65 0.78
N ASN A 31 4.30 13.61 1.27
CA ASN A 31 5.02 12.37 1.53
C ASN A 31 4.93 12.07 3.04
N MET A 32 4.36 10.95 3.43
CA MET A 32 4.07 10.61 4.82
C MET A 32 4.77 9.31 5.21
N GLN A 33 5.44 9.29 6.37
CA GLN A 33 6.16 8.13 6.89
C GLN A 33 5.84 7.89 8.36
N GLY A 34 5.40 6.68 8.71
CA GLY A 34 5.11 6.24 10.07
C GLY A 34 6.33 5.69 10.83
N LEU A 35 7.39 5.24 10.15
CA LEU A 35 8.59 4.64 10.78
C LEU A 35 8.23 3.43 11.67
N ASP A 36 8.84 3.25 12.85
CA ASP A 36 8.52 2.14 13.74
C ASP A 36 7.31 2.49 14.65
N GLY A 37 6.43 1.50 14.84
CA GLY A 37 5.26 1.55 15.73
C GLY A 37 3.92 1.46 14.97
N ASP A 38 2.83 1.20 15.69
CA ASP A 38 1.48 1.18 15.09
C ASP A 38 0.97 2.61 14.83
N ASP A 39 1.16 3.11 13.61
CA ASP A 39 0.88 4.47 13.19
C ASP A 39 -0.50 4.65 12.53
N SER A 40 -0.97 5.90 12.52
CA SER A 40 -2.19 6.31 11.82
C SER A 40 -1.89 7.51 10.92
N LEU A 41 -1.83 7.26 9.61
CA LEU A 41 -1.53 8.25 8.59
C LEU A 41 -2.81 8.71 7.88
N ARG A 42 -2.93 10.03 7.67
CA ARG A 42 -4.01 10.63 6.88
C ARG A 42 -3.44 11.69 5.91
N GLY A 43 -3.54 11.42 4.62
CA GLY A 43 -3.13 12.31 3.51
C GLY A 43 -4.04 13.52 3.36
N GLY A 44 -5.34 13.29 3.18
CA GLY A 44 -6.35 14.35 3.15
C GLY A 44 -6.83 14.66 1.75
N LYS A 45 -6.23 15.64 1.08
CA LYS A 45 -6.57 16.01 -0.31
C LYS A 45 -5.29 16.01 -1.12
N PHE A 46 -5.48 15.91 -2.44
CA PHE A 46 -4.41 15.88 -3.44
C PHE A 46 -3.69 14.52 -3.41
N ASN A 47 -2.63 14.37 -4.19
CA ASN A 47 -2.00 13.08 -4.40
C ASN A 47 -0.91 12.86 -3.35
N ASP A 48 -1.22 12.08 -2.33
CA ASP A 48 -0.33 11.80 -1.22
C ASP A 48 0.39 10.44 -1.41
N ALA A 49 1.60 10.32 -0.87
CA ALA A 49 2.33 9.06 -0.75
C ALA A 49 2.44 8.69 0.73
N LEU A 50 1.85 7.56 1.12
CA LEU A 50 1.77 7.09 2.50
C LEU A 50 2.59 5.81 2.65
N ASP A 51 3.49 5.84 3.62
CA ASP A 51 4.38 4.75 4.00
C ASP A 51 4.22 4.51 5.50
N GLY A 52 3.71 3.35 5.86
CA GLY A 52 3.49 2.97 7.25
C GLY A 52 4.81 2.83 8.01
N GLY A 53 5.78 2.14 7.40
CA GLY A 53 6.94 1.66 8.11
C GLY A 53 6.64 0.35 8.83
N ALA A 54 7.34 0.11 9.94
CA ALA A 54 7.24 -1.13 10.69
C ALA A 54 6.14 -1.06 11.76
N GLY A 55 5.15 -1.94 11.71
CA GLY A 55 4.09 -2.02 12.73
C GLY A 55 2.71 -1.92 12.09
N ASN A 56 1.67 -2.24 12.86
CA ASN A 56 0.34 -2.41 12.27
C ASN A 56 -0.32 -1.06 12.00
N ASP A 57 -0.16 -0.55 10.78
CA ASP A 57 -0.53 0.82 10.47
C ASP A 57 -1.96 0.96 9.97
N ALA A 58 -2.50 2.16 10.12
CA ALA A 58 -3.78 2.57 9.54
C ALA A 58 -3.57 3.76 8.58
N LEU A 59 -3.69 3.49 7.28
CA LEU A 59 -3.46 4.43 6.21
C LEU A 59 -4.79 4.89 5.60
N PHE A 60 -4.96 6.21 5.48
CA PHE A 60 -6.11 6.84 4.82
C PHE A 60 -5.58 7.88 3.83
N GLY A 61 -5.73 7.62 2.54
CA GLY A 61 -5.26 8.51 1.47
C GLY A 61 -6.06 9.81 1.44
N GLY A 62 -7.38 9.68 1.33
CA GLY A 62 -8.31 10.79 1.24
C GLY A 62 -8.82 11.00 -0.18
N LEU A 63 -8.79 12.24 -0.65
CA LEU A 63 -9.21 12.58 -2.02
C LEU A 63 -7.98 12.82 -2.87
N GLY A 64 -7.94 12.27 -4.08
CA GLY A 64 -6.78 12.33 -4.95
C GLY A 64 -6.31 10.95 -5.37
N ALA A 65 -5.25 10.92 -6.17
CA ALA A 65 -4.63 9.69 -6.63
C ALA A 65 -3.45 9.37 -5.73
N ASP A 66 -3.72 8.60 -4.67
CA ASP A 66 -2.76 8.34 -3.59
C ASP A 66 -1.88 7.11 -3.87
N ILE A 67 -0.71 7.06 -3.24
CA ILE A 67 0.21 5.93 -3.31
C ILE A 67 0.37 5.36 -1.90
N PHE A 68 -0.07 4.12 -1.69
CA PHE A 68 0.17 3.38 -0.46
C PHE A 68 1.38 2.46 -0.67
N LYS A 69 2.49 2.76 0.02
CA LYS A 69 3.71 1.99 -0.04
C LYS A 69 3.62 0.81 0.92
N ILE A 70 4.03 -0.35 0.43
CA ILE A 70 4.06 -1.61 1.16
C ILE A 70 5.47 -2.16 0.96
N ASP A 71 6.33 -2.01 1.97
CA ASP A 71 7.70 -2.51 1.93
C ASP A 71 7.81 -3.76 2.79
N ILE A 72 8.15 -4.90 2.17
CA ILE A 72 8.29 -6.17 2.91
C ILE A 72 9.51 -6.17 3.84
N SER A 73 10.41 -5.19 3.71
CA SER A 73 11.57 -5.03 4.58
C SER A 73 11.25 -4.37 5.93
N ASP A 74 10.05 -3.81 6.09
CA ASP A 74 9.58 -3.20 7.34
C ASP A 74 9.13 -4.22 8.41
N ILE A 75 9.18 -5.52 8.10
CA ILE A 75 8.82 -6.57 9.06
C ILE A 75 9.98 -6.81 10.05
N VAL A 76 9.97 -6.13 11.19
CA VAL A 76 11.08 -6.17 12.17
C VAL A 76 10.94 -7.25 13.26
N ASP A 77 9.73 -7.79 13.50
CA ASP A 77 9.47 -8.67 14.65
C ASP A 77 8.36 -9.73 14.43
N GLY A 78 7.91 -9.88 13.18
CA GLY A 78 6.99 -10.92 12.74
C GLY A 78 5.59 -10.38 12.43
N ALA A 79 5.06 -10.82 11.28
CA ALA A 79 3.75 -10.52 10.71
C ALA A 79 3.21 -9.12 11.01
N ASP A 80 3.54 -8.20 10.13
CA ASP A 80 2.95 -6.87 10.11
C ASP A 80 1.62 -6.87 9.32
N THR A 81 0.64 -6.13 9.82
CA THR A 81 -0.72 -6.04 9.27
C THR A 81 -1.21 -4.61 9.15
N ASP A 82 -0.95 -4.03 7.98
CA ASP A 82 -1.45 -2.71 7.62
C ASP A 82 -2.92 -2.73 7.25
N LYS A 83 -3.55 -1.57 7.43
CA LYS A 83 -4.92 -1.30 7.03
C LYS A 83 -4.98 -0.09 6.13
N ILE A 84 -5.44 -0.28 4.90
CA ILE A 84 -5.87 0.82 4.04
C ILE A 84 -7.38 0.97 4.16
N LEU A 85 -7.83 2.20 4.40
CA LEU A 85 -9.21 2.47 4.77
C LEU A 85 -10.09 2.91 3.58
N ASP A 86 -9.50 3.41 2.51
CA ASP A 86 -10.20 4.10 1.43
C ASP A 86 -9.65 3.88 0.02
N LEU A 87 -8.89 2.79 -0.22
CA LEU A 87 -8.28 2.51 -1.52
C LEU A 87 -9.31 2.56 -2.67
N ASN A 88 -9.05 3.38 -3.66
CA ASN A 88 -9.91 3.60 -4.81
C ASN A 88 -9.11 3.68 -6.12
N PHE A 89 -8.87 2.53 -6.74
CA PHE A 89 -8.21 2.46 -8.05
C PHE A 89 -8.90 3.28 -9.15
N ALA A 90 -10.21 3.56 -9.04
CA ALA A 90 -10.92 4.39 -10.01
C ALA A 90 -10.62 5.89 -9.86
N GLU A 91 -10.16 6.34 -8.68
CA GLU A 91 -9.70 7.71 -8.43
C GLU A 91 -8.23 7.91 -8.82
N GLY A 92 -7.50 6.81 -8.99
CA GLY A 92 -6.10 6.80 -9.39
C GLY A 92 -5.14 6.32 -8.31
N ASP A 93 -5.68 5.80 -7.20
CA ASP A 93 -4.87 5.22 -6.13
C ASP A 93 -4.03 4.05 -6.63
N ARG A 94 -2.92 3.80 -5.94
CA ARG A 94 -1.97 2.75 -6.27
C ARG A 94 -1.40 2.13 -5.01
N LEU A 95 -1.15 0.83 -5.08
CA LEU A 95 -0.26 0.15 -4.12
C LEU A 95 1.14 0.12 -4.76
N ALA A 96 2.13 0.68 -4.09
CA ALA A 96 3.53 0.55 -4.46
C ALA A 96 4.16 -0.54 -3.61
N LEU A 97 4.65 -1.60 -4.25
CA LEU A 97 5.24 -2.76 -3.60
C LEU A 97 6.76 -2.66 -3.65
N ASP A 98 7.38 -2.68 -2.47
CA ASP A 98 8.81 -2.53 -2.27
C ASP A 98 9.46 -3.74 -1.58
N GLY A 99 10.77 -3.84 -1.75
CA GLY A 99 11.56 -4.98 -1.26
C GLY A 99 11.49 -6.24 -2.13
N PHE A 100 10.81 -6.20 -3.29
CA PHE A 100 10.75 -7.32 -4.23
C PHE A 100 11.85 -7.27 -5.30
N ALA A 101 12.35 -8.45 -5.71
CA ALA A 101 13.36 -8.54 -6.74
C ALA A 101 12.82 -8.14 -8.13
N ALA A 102 13.66 -7.53 -8.96
CA ALA A 102 13.31 -7.24 -10.35
C ALA A 102 12.93 -8.55 -11.09
N GLY A 103 11.80 -8.53 -11.78
CA GLY A 103 11.26 -9.71 -12.47
C GLY A 103 10.42 -10.64 -11.59
N THR A 104 10.16 -10.30 -10.32
CA THR A 104 9.20 -11.03 -9.48
C THR A 104 7.79 -11.03 -10.07
N PHE A 105 7.35 -9.94 -10.71
CA PHE A 105 6.02 -9.85 -11.34
C PHE A 105 6.14 -9.67 -12.86
N SER A 106 5.14 -10.14 -13.61
CA SER A 106 5.08 -9.89 -15.06
C SER A 106 4.93 -8.40 -15.34
N ASP A 107 5.63 -7.90 -16.36
CA ASP A 107 5.58 -6.52 -16.86
C ASP A 107 4.25 -6.12 -17.53
N SER A 108 3.23 -6.95 -17.37
CA SER A 108 1.97 -6.83 -18.08
C SER A 108 0.98 -5.98 -17.28
N ALA A 109 0.59 -4.86 -17.90
CA ALA A 109 -0.52 -3.94 -17.61
C ALA A 109 -1.12 -3.99 -16.18
N GLY A 110 -0.64 -3.10 -15.31
CA GLY A 110 -1.30 -2.75 -14.05
C GLY A 110 -0.71 -3.39 -12.79
N ALA A 111 0.20 -4.35 -12.93
CA ALA A 111 1.05 -4.87 -11.84
C ALA A 111 2.48 -4.30 -11.87
N ASN A 112 2.88 -3.68 -12.98
CA ASN A 112 4.27 -3.29 -13.23
C ASN A 112 4.37 -2.03 -14.10
N ALA A 113 3.53 -1.03 -13.81
CA ALA A 113 3.94 0.31 -14.20
C ALA A 113 5.15 0.64 -13.31
N ILE A 114 6.37 0.39 -13.79
CA ILE A 114 7.58 0.93 -13.16
C ILE A 114 7.44 2.45 -13.28
N GLY A 115 6.91 3.05 -12.22
CA GLY A 115 6.55 4.45 -12.09
C GLY A 115 6.74 4.82 -10.63
N ASP A 116 7.29 6.02 -10.39
CA ASP A 116 7.84 6.45 -9.10
C ASP A 116 9.11 5.67 -8.71
N ASN A 117 10.28 6.11 -9.18
CA ASN A 117 11.60 5.67 -8.70
C ASN A 117 11.96 4.17 -8.79
N GLY A 118 11.18 3.33 -9.48
CA GLY A 118 11.52 1.93 -9.73
C GLY A 118 10.66 0.91 -8.98
N HIS A 119 9.64 1.37 -8.27
CA HIS A 119 8.73 0.55 -7.47
C HIS A 119 7.71 -0.18 -8.35
N ILE A 120 7.25 -1.34 -7.90
CA ILE A 120 6.21 -2.13 -8.56
C ILE A 120 4.86 -1.52 -8.19
N GLN A 121 4.06 -1.10 -9.17
CA GLN A 121 2.75 -0.48 -8.90
C GLN A 121 1.58 -1.38 -9.29
N ILE A 122 0.67 -1.59 -8.34
CA ILE A 122 -0.66 -2.16 -8.55
C ILE A 122 -1.67 -1.01 -8.59
N SER A 123 -2.28 -0.80 -9.76
CA SER A 123 -3.22 0.32 -10.00
C SER A 123 -4.62 -0.14 -10.40
N SER A 124 -4.90 -1.44 -10.37
CA SER A 124 -6.21 -2.01 -10.70
C SER A 124 -6.36 -3.41 -10.09
N TRP A 125 -7.61 -3.85 -9.91
CA TRP A 125 -7.86 -5.21 -9.42
C TRP A 125 -7.38 -6.25 -10.44
N ALA A 126 -7.60 -6.02 -11.74
CA ALA A 126 -7.06 -6.89 -12.79
C ALA A 126 -5.53 -6.99 -12.77
N GLY A 127 -4.83 -5.89 -12.46
CA GLY A 127 -3.39 -5.85 -12.24
C GLY A 127 -2.98 -6.69 -11.04
N LEU A 128 -3.65 -6.51 -9.90
CA LEU A 128 -3.42 -7.31 -8.70
C LEU A 128 -3.58 -8.81 -8.99
N TYR A 129 -4.65 -9.21 -9.69
CA TYR A 129 -4.85 -10.61 -10.05
C TYR A 129 -3.74 -11.16 -10.94
N THR A 130 -3.32 -10.39 -11.93
CA THR A 130 -2.22 -10.79 -12.81
C THR A 130 -0.94 -10.98 -12.00
N ALA A 131 -0.66 -10.10 -11.03
CA ALA A 131 0.46 -10.24 -10.12
C ALA A 131 0.38 -11.55 -9.33
N MET A 132 -0.79 -11.88 -8.77
CA MET A 132 -1.03 -13.13 -8.03
C MET A 132 -0.77 -14.39 -8.85
N GLN A 133 -1.07 -14.36 -10.16
CA GLN A 133 -0.92 -15.51 -11.05
C GLN A 133 0.49 -15.64 -11.64
N THR A 134 1.23 -14.54 -11.72
CA THR A 134 2.52 -14.48 -12.44
C THR A 134 3.72 -14.27 -11.53
N ALA A 135 3.50 -14.04 -10.23
CA ALA A 135 4.56 -13.86 -9.26
C ALA A 135 5.52 -15.07 -9.25
N VAL A 136 6.82 -14.79 -9.33
CA VAL A 136 7.88 -15.81 -9.25
C VAL A 136 8.67 -15.62 -7.97
N GLY A 137 8.76 -16.68 -7.16
CA GLY A 137 9.47 -16.66 -5.88
C GLY A 137 8.71 -15.98 -4.75
N VAL A 138 7.56 -15.37 -5.04
CA VAL A 138 6.67 -14.70 -4.09
C VAL A 138 5.27 -15.27 -4.28
N SER A 139 4.49 -15.39 -3.22
CA SER A 139 3.06 -15.69 -3.33
C SER A 139 2.22 -14.53 -2.85
N ILE A 140 1.17 -14.21 -3.60
CA ILE A 140 0.15 -13.23 -3.21
C ILE A 140 -1.18 -13.95 -3.11
N THR A 141 -1.84 -13.84 -1.96
CA THR A 141 -3.18 -14.41 -1.77
C THR A 141 -4.18 -13.32 -1.39
N ALA A 142 -5.40 -13.45 -1.90
CA ALA A 142 -6.49 -12.53 -1.64
C ALA A 142 -7.68 -13.28 -1.01
N SER A 143 -8.24 -12.76 0.08
CA SER A 143 -9.36 -13.39 0.80
C SER A 143 -10.29 -12.38 1.45
N GLN A 144 -11.57 -12.73 1.61
CA GLN A 144 -12.49 -11.91 2.39
C GLN A 144 -12.11 -11.92 3.88
N VAL A 145 -12.30 -10.80 4.56
CA VAL A 145 -12.22 -10.73 6.02
C VAL A 145 -13.63 -10.78 6.62
N GLY A 146 -14.05 -11.97 7.05
CA GLY A 146 -15.38 -12.15 7.66
C GLY A 146 -16.51 -11.88 6.67
N SER A 147 -17.53 -11.13 7.10
CA SER A 147 -18.69 -10.76 6.28
C SER A 147 -18.69 -9.30 5.81
N THR A 148 -17.55 -8.61 5.92
CA THR A 148 -17.42 -7.20 5.53
C THR A 148 -16.94 -7.09 4.08
N ASP A 149 -16.85 -5.85 3.59
CA ASP A 149 -16.24 -5.55 2.30
C ASP A 149 -14.71 -5.49 2.35
N ALA A 150 -14.10 -5.99 3.43
CA ALA A 150 -12.67 -5.94 3.61
C ALA A 150 -11.97 -7.09 2.86
N LEU A 151 -10.96 -6.72 2.07
CA LEU A 151 -10.07 -7.62 1.35
C LEU A 151 -8.78 -7.76 2.15
N ARG A 152 -8.38 -8.99 2.46
CA ARG A 152 -7.05 -9.29 2.97
C ARG A 152 -6.18 -9.76 1.82
N LEU A 153 -5.06 -9.07 1.65
CA LEU A 153 -3.94 -9.47 0.81
C LEU A 153 -2.82 -9.97 1.71
N VAL A 154 -2.18 -11.06 1.32
CA VAL A 154 -1.00 -11.60 2.01
C VAL A 154 0.09 -11.75 0.97
N PHE A 155 1.23 -11.10 1.22
CA PHE A 155 2.43 -11.15 0.41
C PHE A 155 3.47 -11.98 1.17
N ASP A 156 3.87 -13.12 0.62
CA ASP A 156 4.88 -14.01 1.19
C ASP A 156 6.08 -14.03 0.24
N ASP A 157 7.25 -13.61 0.72
CA ASP A 157 8.48 -13.51 -0.06
C ASP A 157 9.11 -14.86 -0.45
N GLY A 158 8.52 -15.98 -0.01
CA GLY A 158 9.03 -17.33 -0.22
C GLY A 158 10.25 -17.69 0.62
N ALA A 159 10.79 -16.73 1.38
CA ALA A 159 11.87 -16.89 2.35
C ALA A 159 11.36 -16.89 3.81
N GLY A 160 10.05 -16.71 4.02
CA GLY A 160 9.35 -16.79 5.30
C GLY A 160 8.91 -15.45 5.88
N THR A 161 9.15 -14.36 5.15
CA THR A 161 8.66 -13.02 5.49
C THR A 161 7.27 -12.84 4.89
N VAL A 162 6.31 -12.44 5.73
CA VAL A 162 4.91 -12.31 5.32
C VAL A 162 4.35 -10.94 5.75
N GLN A 163 3.99 -10.12 4.77
CA GLN A 163 3.22 -8.88 4.99
C GLN A 163 1.74 -9.16 4.78
N THR A 164 0.90 -8.71 5.70
CA THR A 164 -0.56 -8.73 5.51
C THR A 164 -1.05 -7.31 5.29
N LEU A 165 -1.92 -7.13 4.31
CA LEU A 165 -2.60 -5.85 4.06
C LEU A 165 -4.11 -6.08 4.10
N ILE A 166 -4.83 -5.28 4.88
CA ILE A 166 -6.29 -5.28 4.94
C ILE A 166 -6.82 -4.00 4.31
N ILE A 167 -7.53 -4.12 3.19
CA ILE A 167 -8.17 -3.00 2.52
C ILE A 167 -9.65 -3.04 2.85
N SER A 168 -10.15 -2.01 3.54
CA SER A 168 -11.46 -2.05 4.22
C SER A 168 -12.68 -2.00 3.30
N ASN A 169 -12.49 -1.58 2.05
CA ASN A 169 -13.53 -1.20 1.08
C ASN A 169 -13.35 -1.87 -0.30
N ALA A 170 -12.77 -3.06 -0.35
CA ALA A 170 -12.17 -3.61 -1.58
C ALA A 170 -12.69 -4.96 -2.05
N TYR A 171 -13.28 -5.78 -1.17
CA TYR A 171 -13.57 -7.19 -1.50
C TYR A 171 -14.61 -7.32 -2.62
N SER A 172 -15.70 -6.57 -2.55
CA SER A 172 -16.76 -6.57 -3.55
C SER A 172 -16.26 -6.06 -4.90
N ALA A 173 -15.42 -5.03 -4.92
CA ALA A 173 -14.80 -4.49 -6.14
C ALA A 173 -13.85 -5.51 -6.78
N TYR A 174 -12.99 -6.15 -5.97
CA TYR A 174 -12.11 -7.24 -6.40
C TYR A 174 -12.91 -8.40 -7.04
N MET A 175 -14.04 -8.79 -6.45
CA MET A 175 -14.89 -9.86 -6.99
C MET A 175 -15.67 -9.43 -8.25
N ALA A 176 -16.10 -8.17 -8.33
CA ALA A 176 -16.91 -7.66 -9.43
C ALA A 176 -16.17 -7.60 -10.77
N GLU A 177 -14.84 -7.43 -10.76
CA GLU A 177 -14.01 -7.47 -11.97
C GLU A 177 -13.82 -8.88 -12.55
N GLY A 178 -14.55 -9.88 -12.07
CA GLY A 178 -14.57 -11.24 -12.64
C GLY A 178 -13.28 -12.02 -12.38
N ILE A 179 -12.47 -11.55 -11.43
CA ILE A 179 -11.13 -12.03 -11.13
C ILE A 179 -11.10 -13.42 -10.47
N MET A 180 -12.23 -13.85 -9.90
CA MET A 180 -12.39 -15.16 -9.25
C MET A 180 -13.47 -16.04 -9.91
N ALA A 181 -13.89 -15.71 -11.13
CA ALA A 181 -14.92 -16.46 -11.88
C ALA A 181 -14.33 -17.53 -12.80
#